data_AF-A0A2H2ZWR9-F1
#
_entry.id   AF-A0A2H2ZWR9-F1
#
_cell.length_a   1.000
_cell.length_b   1.000
_cell.length_c   1.000
_cell.angle_alpha   90.00
_cell.angle_beta   90.00
_cell.angle_gamma   90.00
#
_symmetry.space_group_name_H-M   'P 1'
#
loop_
_entity.id
_entity.type
_entity.pdbx_description
1 polymer ?
#
loop_
_entity_poly.entity_id
_entity_poly.type
_entity_poly.pdbx_seq_one_letter_code
_entity_poly.pdbx_strand_id
1 'polypeptide(L)'
;MEAPQFPTKDDAGDGDGISAIPQWKLALTDAEPQVEFLDALDITPAMKDILSRLRRILHHSGHLSLTNTQLHDLTCFVVHKLLPLPPVTETSTYADANPLRLAASECLRCATALYMLIIHGTTYYSHFGLANAIIRQLRYHLVALHEAAAVSSVTAHDHDLLKLWALSVGMVASVGNGLHIDHEWFTDQARASAAALGARKWDDIVSHLQVILWARMPQEELFRQEWERAFVTTSVR
;
A
#
# COMPACT_ATOMS: atom_id res chain seq x y z
N MET A 1 6.23 -0.57 -18.70
CA MET A 1 5.64 -1.26 -17.52
C MET A 1 4.79 -2.38 -18.08
N GLU A 2 4.87 -3.60 -17.56
CA GLU A 2 3.83 -4.59 -17.85
C GLU A 2 2.55 -4.05 -17.21
N ALA A 3 1.69 -3.47 -18.03
CA ALA A 3 0.37 -3.03 -17.60
C ALA A 3 -0.53 -4.27 -17.51
N PRO A 4 -1.50 -4.28 -16.59
CA PRO A 4 -2.55 -5.29 -16.61
C PRO A 4 -3.16 -5.39 -18.01
N GLN A 5 -3.42 -6.63 -18.46
CA GLN A 5 -3.84 -6.90 -19.84
C GLN A 5 -5.21 -6.31 -20.17
N PHE A 6 -6.05 -6.11 -19.15
CA PHE A 6 -7.41 -5.59 -19.30
C PHE A 6 -7.62 -4.34 -18.43
N PRO A 7 -8.43 -3.37 -18.87
CA PRO A 7 -8.87 -2.27 -18.01
C PRO A 7 -9.86 -2.76 -16.94
N THR A 8 -10.28 -1.85 -16.06
CA THR A 8 -11.41 -2.06 -15.15
C THR A 8 -12.61 -1.26 -15.61
N LYS A 9 -13.81 -1.79 -15.37
CA LYS A 9 -15.04 -1.03 -15.53
C LYS A 9 -15.17 0.01 -14.42
N ASP A 10 -15.84 1.11 -14.71
CA ASP A 10 -16.15 2.11 -13.71
C ASP A 10 -17.21 1.61 -12.70
N ASP A 11 -17.56 2.45 -11.73
CA ASP A 11 -18.51 2.09 -10.69
C ASP A 11 -19.95 1.94 -11.21
N ALA A 12 -20.28 2.56 -12.36
CA ALA A 12 -21.56 2.36 -13.06
C ALA A 12 -21.59 1.04 -13.85
N GLY A 13 -20.43 0.42 -14.06
CA GLY A 13 -20.27 -0.79 -14.85
C GLY A 13 -20.04 -0.50 -16.34
N ASP A 14 -19.71 0.74 -16.68
CA ASP A 14 -19.38 1.16 -18.03
C ASP A 14 -17.89 0.92 -18.34
N GLY A 15 -17.60 0.66 -19.62
CA GLY A 15 -16.26 0.33 -20.13
C GLY A 15 -16.01 -1.18 -20.32
N ASP A 16 -14.82 -1.48 -20.86
CA ASP A 16 -14.35 -2.84 -21.11
C ASP A 16 -13.46 -3.36 -19.97
N GLY A 17 -13.51 -4.66 -19.69
CA GLY A 17 -12.60 -5.31 -18.73
C GLY A 17 -13.24 -5.76 -17.41
N ILE A 18 -12.44 -5.78 -16.34
CA ILE A 18 -12.82 -6.44 -15.07
C ILE A 18 -13.89 -5.62 -14.35
N SER A 19 -15.00 -6.28 -14.00
CA SER A 19 -16.11 -5.66 -13.28
C SER A 19 -15.81 -5.54 -11.78
N ALA A 20 -16.26 -4.44 -11.16
CA ALA A 20 -16.18 -4.28 -9.72
C ALA A 20 -16.95 -5.39 -8.99
N ILE A 21 -16.32 -5.98 -7.97
CA ILE A 21 -16.94 -7.03 -7.15
C ILE A 21 -18.05 -6.44 -6.27
N PRO A 22 -19.05 -7.24 -5.83
CA PRO A 22 -20.14 -6.75 -5.00
C PRO A 22 -19.68 -6.00 -3.74
N GLN A 23 -18.63 -6.49 -3.07
CA GLN A 23 -18.05 -5.88 -1.88
C GLN A 23 -17.49 -4.47 -2.17
N TRP A 24 -16.91 -4.26 -3.35
CA TRP A 24 -16.41 -2.96 -3.79
C TRP A 24 -17.53 -1.94 -3.98
N LYS A 25 -18.68 -2.40 -4.48
CA LYS A 25 -19.87 -1.58 -4.67
C LYS A 25 -20.54 -1.25 -3.33
N LEU A 26 -20.67 -2.24 -2.45
CA LEU A 26 -21.24 -2.07 -1.11
C LEU A 26 -20.40 -1.13 -0.24
N ALA A 27 -19.07 -1.18 -0.39
CA ALA A 27 -18.18 -0.26 0.29
C ALA A 27 -18.41 1.21 -0.07
N LEU A 28 -19.15 1.53 -1.15
CA LEU A 28 -19.53 2.91 -1.49
C LEU A 28 -20.70 3.44 -0.66
N THR A 29 -21.64 2.56 -0.29
CA THR A 29 -22.90 2.92 0.35
C THR A 29 -22.81 3.05 1.87
N ASP A 30 -21.80 2.46 2.49
CA ASP A 30 -21.60 2.60 3.93
C ASP A 30 -20.99 3.97 4.27
N ALA A 31 -21.84 4.81 4.87
CA ALA A 31 -21.48 6.11 5.42
C ALA A 31 -20.70 5.94 6.74
N GLU A 32 -19.53 5.30 6.69
CA GLU A 32 -18.56 5.46 7.77
C GLU A 32 -17.90 6.84 7.69
N PRO A 33 -17.61 7.48 8.84
CA PRO A 33 -16.85 8.72 8.87
C PRO A 33 -15.54 8.50 8.10
N GLN A 34 -15.27 9.37 7.13
CA GLN A 34 -13.96 9.38 6.46
C GLN A 34 -12.90 9.47 7.55
N VAL A 35 -11.92 8.57 7.48
CA VAL A 35 -10.85 8.56 8.45
C VAL A 35 -10.06 9.84 8.27
N GLU A 36 -10.11 10.74 9.25
CA GLU A 36 -9.43 12.06 9.24
C GLU A 36 -7.97 11.96 8.79
N PHE A 37 -7.34 10.82 9.06
CA PHE A 37 -6.00 10.47 8.60
C PHE A 37 -5.81 10.48 7.07
N LEU A 38 -6.76 9.95 6.28
CA LEU A 38 -6.64 9.94 4.81
C LEU A 38 -6.72 11.34 4.20
N ASP A 39 -7.42 12.26 4.88
CA ASP A 39 -7.43 13.67 4.53
C ASP A 39 -6.10 14.35 4.85
N ALA A 40 -5.45 13.98 5.95
CA ALA A 40 -4.17 14.52 6.36
C ALA A 40 -2.99 14.12 5.46
N LEU A 41 -3.10 12.99 4.73
CA LEU A 41 -2.05 12.52 3.81
C LEU A 41 -1.91 13.33 2.52
N ASP A 42 -2.82 14.27 2.23
CA ASP A 42 -2.84 15.07 0.99
C ASP A 42 -2.58 14.22 -0.28
N ILE A 43 -3.43 13.22 -0.54
CA ILE A 43 -3.28 12.30 -1.68
C ILE A 43 -4.25 12.63 -2.83
N THR A 44 -4.08 11.97 -3.98
CA THR A 44 -5.01 12.13 -5.10
C THR A 44 -6.41 11.59 -4.74
N PRO A 45 -7.49 12.17 -5.29
CA PRO A 45 -8.85 11.71 -5.01
C PRO A 45 -9.07 10.25 -5.39
N ALA A 46 -8.43 9.80 -6.48
CA ALA A 46 -8.49 8.41 -6.93
C ALA A 46 -7.88 7.45 -5.89
N MET A 47 -6.71 7.78 -5.33
CA MET A 47 -6.12 6.95 -4.28
C MET A 47 -6.93 6.99 -2.99
N LYS A 48 -7.47 8.15 -2.63
CA LYS A 48 -8.35 8.28 -1.47
C LYS A 48 -9.59 7.40 -1.58
N ASP A 49 -10.26 7.38 -2.73
CA ASP A 49 -11.42 6.52 -2.98
C ASP A 49 -11.06 5.03 -2.85
N ILE A 50 -9.98 4.59 -3.51
CA ILE A 50 -9.53 3.20 -3.49
C ILE A 50 -9.19 2.75 -2.07
N LEU A 51 -8.38 3.52 -1.33
CA LEU A 51 -8.00 3.18 0.04
C LEU A 51 -9.19 3.17 0.98
N SER A 52 -10.10 4.13 0.87
CA SER A 52 -11.30 4.20 1.72
C SER A 52 -12.14 2.92 1.56
N ARG A 53 -12.32 2.45 0.33
CA ARG A 53 -13.07 1.21 0.05
C ARG A 53 -12.34 -0.03 0.53
N LEU A 54 -11.03 -0.12 0.28
CA LEU A 54 -10.22 -1.23 0.77
C LEU A 54 -10.25 -1.32 2.30
N ARG A 55 -10.14 -0.19 3.00
CA ARG A 55 -10.27 -0.13 4.45
C ARG A 55 -11.63 -0.65 4.89
N ARG A 56 -12.72 -0.19 4.28
CA ARG A 56 -14.06 -0.71 4.59
C ARG A 56 -14.12 -2.22 4.40
N ILE A 57 -13.67 -2.73 3.26
CA ILE A 57 -13.73 -4.17 2.96
C ILE A 57 -12.86 -5.00 3.91
N LEU A 58 -11.66 -4.52 4.25
CA LEU A 58 -10.66 -5.30 5.02
C LEU A 58 -10.71 -5.06 6.53
N HIS A 59 -11.23 -3.93 7.01
CA HIS A 59 -11.35 -3.59 8.44
C HIS A 59 -12.73 -3.93 9.01
N HIS A 60 -13.80 -3.90 8.21
CA HIS A 60 -15.12 -4.25 8.74
C HIS A 60 -15.20 -5.72 9.10
N SER A 61 -15.16 -5.98 10.41
CA SER A 61 -15.43 -7.29 11.02
C SER A 61 -16.85 -7.84 10.76
N GLY A 62 -17.77 -6.98 10.28
CA GLY A 62 -19.15 -7.34 9.94
C GLY A 62 -19.35 -7.91 8.53
N HIS A 63 -18.41 -7.66 7.60
CA HIS A 63 -18.41 -8.37 6.32
C HIS A 63 -17.72 -9.71 6.54
N LEU A 64 -18.47 -10.80 6.33
CA LEU A 64 -17.99 -12.18 6.31
C LEU A 64 -16.58 -12.22 5.71
N SER A 65 -15.63 -12.82 6.44
CA SER A 65 -14.25 -13.01 5.99
C SER A 65 -14.24 -13.39 4.51
N LEU A 66 -13.58 -12.58 3.68
CA LEU A 66 -13.56 -12.80 2.23
C LEU A 66 -13.16 -14.25 1.96
N THR A 67 -13.94 -14.94 1.14
CA THR A 67 -13.51 -16.25 0.65
C THR A 67 -12.26 -16.08 -0.20
N ASN A 68 -11.46 -17.14 -0.38
CA ASN A 68 -10.29 -17.08 -1.25
C ASN A 68 -10.62 -16.58 -2.66
N THR A 69 -11.79 -16.95 -3.21
CA THR A 69 -12.26 -16.46 -4.52
C THR A 69 -12.59 -14.98 -4.47
N GLN A 70 -13.27 -14.49 -3.42
CA GLN A 70 -13.58 -13.06 -3.31
C GLN A 70 -12.32 -12.22 -3.11
N LEU A 71 -11.34 -12.74 -2.36
CA LEU A 71 -10.04 -12.11 -2.20
C LEU A 71 -9.27 -12.09 -3.53
N HIS A 72 -9.32 -13.18 -4.30
CA HIS A 72 -8.77 -13.24 -5.65
C HIS A 72 -9.36 -12.18 -6.56
N ASP A 73 -10.68 -12.12 -6.65
CA ASP A 73 -11.39 -11.16 -7.50
C ASP A 73 -11.11 -9.71 -7.07
N LEU A 74 -11.05 -9.46 -5.76
CA LEU A 74 -10.67 -8.15 -5.20
C LEU A 74 -9.25 -7.76 -5.58
N THR A 75 -8.28 -8.66 -5.39
CA THR A 75 -6.88 -8.41 -5.74
C THR A 75 -6.74 -8.15 -7.24
N CYS A 76 -7.35 -8.97 -8.08
CA CYS A 76 -7.37 -8.77 -9.53
C CYS A 76 -7.94 -7.40 -9.89
N PHE A 77 -9.13 -7.06 -9.40
CA PHE A 77 -9.77 -5.79 -9.68
C PHE A 77 -8.92 -4.59 -9.21
N VAL A 78 -8.40 -4.62 -7.98
CA VAL A 78 -7.63 -3.52 -7.38
C VAL A 78 -6.30 -3.32 -8.10
N VAL A 79 -5.57 -4.38 -8.40
CA VAL A 79 -4.31 -4.30 -9.16
C VAL A 79 -4.56 -3.75 -10.57
N HIS A 80 -5.62 -4.20 -11.24
CA HIS A 80 -6.01 -3.70 -12.57
C HIS A 80 -6.56 -2.26 -12.52
N LYS A 81 -7.05 -1.79 -11.37
CA LYS A 81 -7.47 -0.41 -11.18
C LYS A 81 -6.29 0.52 -10.86
N LEU A 82 -5.31 0.04 -10.08
CA LEU A 82 -4.17 0.85 -9.59
C LEU A 82 -3.04 1.02 -10.60
N LEU A 83 -2.64 -0.05 -11.28
CA LEU A 83 -1.44 -0.02 -12.12
C LEU A 83 -1.58 0.78 -13.43
N PRO A 84 -2.76 0.83 -14.08
CA PRO A 84 -2.96 1.65 -15.27
C PRO A 84 -3.22 3.13 -14.95
N LEU A 85 -3.35 3.52 -13.68
CA LEU A 85 -3.51 4.94 -13.34
C LEU A 85 -2.34 5.70 -13.96
N PRO A 86 -2.61 6.80 -14.69
CA PRO A 86 -1.55 7.58 -15.26
C PRO A 86 -0.62 7.99 -14.10
N PRO A 87 0.71 7.86 -14.27
CA PRO A 87 1.63 8.40 -13.28
C PRO A 87 1.24 9.85 -13.07
N VAL A 88 1.07 10.26 -11.82
CA VAL A 88 0.61 11.62 -11.53
C VAL A 88 1.74 12.57 -11.92
N THR A 89 1.74 13.01 -13.18
CA THR A 89 2.75 13.91 -13.72
C THR A 89 2.40 15.35 -13.39
N GLU A 90 3.44 16.15 -13.22
CA GLU A 90 3.40 17.61 -13.01
C GLU A 90 2.59 18.37 -14.09
N THR A 91 2.23 17.70 -15.19
CA THR A 91 1.51 18.24 -16.35
C THR A 91 -0.01 18.09 -16.30
N SER A 92 -0.60 17.55 -15.23
CA SER A 92 -2.04 17.75 -15.02
C SER A 92 -2.28 19.27 -14.94
N THR A 93 -3.34 19.76 -15.57
CA THR A 93 -3.67 21.19 -15.82
C THR A 93 -3.82 22.07 -14.57
N TYR A 94 -3.46 21.56 -13.39
CA TYR A 94 -3.37 22.27 -12.13
C TYR A 94 -1.94 22.78 -11.97
N ALA A 95 -1.76 24.09 -12.00
CA ALA A 95 -0.50 24.78 -11.72
C ALA A 95 0.00 24.62 -10.24
N ASP A 96 -0.41 23.55 -9.55
CA ASP A 96 -0.29 23.27 -8.11
C ASP A 96 0.10 21.80 -7.84
N ALA A 97 1.01 21.23 -8.64
CA ALA A 97 1.49 19.86 -8.42
C ALA A 97 2.42 19.79 -7.19
N ASN A 98 1.85 19.63 -5.99
CA ASN A 98 2.61 19.44 -4.75
C ASN A 98 3.45 18.13 -4.82
N PRO A 99 4.80 18.19 -4.85
CA PRO A 99 5.64 17.00 -4.97
C PRO A 99 5.43 15.98 -3.85
N LEU A 100 5.08 16.45 -2.64
CA LEU A 100 4.79 15.60 -1.49
C LEU A 100 3.54 14.73 -1.75
N ARG A 101 2.47 15.36 -2.22
CA ARG A 101 1.22 14.69 -2.61
C ARG A 101 1.42 13.65 -3.69
N LEU A 102 2.22 13.97 -4.71
CA LEU A 102 2.55 13.05 -5.79
C LEU A 102 3.27 11.82 -5.25
N ALA A 103 4.35 12.04 -4.49
CA ALA A 103 5.14 10.96 -3.91
C ALA A 103 4.31 10.09 -2.94
N ALA A 104 3.48 10.70 -2.08
CA ALA A 104 2.62 9.99 -1.14
C ALA A 104 1.59 9.11 -1.88
N SER A 105 0.96 9.65 -2.93
CA SER A 105 -0.01 8.93 -3.74
C SER A 105 0.62 7.75 -4.47
N GLU A 106 1.82 7.93 -5.04
CA GLU A 106 2.54 6.86 -5.73
C GLU A 106 3.08 5.78 -4.76
N CYS A 107 3.56 6.17 -3.57
CA CYS A 107 3.90 5.22 -2.50
C CYS A 107 2.69 4.35 -2.13
N LEU A 108 1.53 4.97 -1.91
CA LEU A 108 0.30 4.25 -1.60
C LEU A 108 -0.14 3.35 -2.75
N ARG A 109 -0.04 3.81 -4.00
CA ARG A 109 -0.39 3.02 -5.18
C ARG A 109 0.46 1.75 -5.28
N CYS A 110 1.79 1.89 -5.20
CA CYS A 110 2.72 0.76 -5.27
C CYS A 110 2.57 -0.18 -4.06
N ALA A 111 2.57 0.35 -2.85
CA ALA A 111 2.44 -0.46 -1.63
C ALA A 111 1.08 -1.15 -1.54
N THR A 112 -0.02 -0.51 -1.95
CA THR A 112 -1.34 -1.17 -1.98
C THR A 112 -1.37 -2.31 -2.97
N ALA A 113 -0.82 -2.14 -4.17
CA ALA A 113 -0.72 -3.22 -5.15
C ALA A 113 0.07 -4.42 -4.59
N LEU A 114 1.24 -4.18 -3.99
CA LEU A 114 2.03 -5.23 -3.35
C LEU A 114 1.31 -5.86 -2.17
N TYR A 115 0.63 -5.08 -1.33
CA TYR A 115 -0.13 -5.56 -0.19
C TYR A 115 -1.23 -6.53 -0.62
N MET A 116 -2.00 -6.16 -1.65
CA MET A 116 -3.05 -7.03 -2.22
C MET A 116 -2.48 -8.35 -2.77
N LEU A 117 -1.29 -8.30 -3.39
CA LEU A 117 -0.58 -9.51 -3.86
C LEU A 117 -0.10 -10.38 -2.68
N ILE A 118 0.44 -9.77 -1.62
CA ILE A 118 0.89 -10.48 -0.42
C ILE A 118 -0.28 -11.19 0.26
N ILE A 119 -1.36 -10.47 0.59
CA ILE A 119 -2.49 -11.05 1.34
C ILE A 119 -3.25 -12.11 0.53
N HIS A 120 -3.25 -12.00 -0.80
CA HIS A 120 -3.83 -13.02 -1.67
C HIS A 120 -2.97 -14.31 -1.69
N GLY A 121 -1.65 -14.18 -1.54
CA GLY A 121 -0.71 -15.29 -1.54
C GLY A 121 -0.22 -15.70 -2.93
N THR A 122 0.65 -16.71 -2.95
CA THR A 122 1.50 -17.12 -4.09
C THR A 122 0.75 -17.74 -5.28
N THR A 123 -0.57 -17.68 -5.35
CA THR A 123 -1.34 -18.16 -6.52
C THR A 123 -1.17 -17.26 -7.76
N TYR A 124 -0.48 -16.12 -7.62
CA TYR A 124 -0.14 -15.17 -8.68
C TYR A 124 1.29 -15.36 -9.25
N TYR A 125 1.76 -16.60 -9.39
CA TYR A 125 3.14 -16.97 -9.82
C TYR A 125 3.59 -16.38 -11.17
N SER A 126 2.69 -15.90 -12.03
CA SER A 126 3.04 -15.20 -13.28
C SER A 126 3.54 -13.75 -13.09
N HIS A 127 3.55 -13.22 -11.86
CA HIS A 127 3.81 -11.80 -11.62
C HIS A 127 5.10 -11.49 -10.84
N PHE A 128 6.06 -12.40 -10.76
CA PHE A 128 7.38 -12.08 -10.18
C PHE A 128 8.03 -10.85 -10.85
N GLY A 129 7.96 -10.76 -12.18
CA GLY A 129 8.46 -9.59 -12.91
C GLY A 129 7.71 -8.30 -12.56
N LEU A 130 6.38 -8.38 -12.47
CA LEU A 130 5.53 -7.25 -12.10
C LEU A 130 5.78 -6.80 -10.66
N ALA A 131 5.78 -7.72 -9.69
CA ALA A 131 6.06 -7.43 -8.29
C ALA A 131 7.44 -6.78 -8.13
N ASN A 132 8.47 -7.32 -8.79
CA ASN A 132 9.81 -6.74 -8.76
C ASN A 132 9.86 -5.31 -9.33
N ALA A 133 9.12 -5.05 -10.40
CA ALA A 133 9.00 -3.70 -10.96
C ALA A 133 8.31 -2.73 -9.98
N ILE A 134 7.23 -3.17 -9.33
CA ILE A 134 6.49 -2.37 -8.35
C ILE A 134 7.35 -2.12 -7.09
N ILE A 135 8.14 -3.10 -6.62
CA ILE A 135 9.05 -2.95 -5.48
C ILE A 135 10.07 -1.85 -5.73
N ARG A 136 10.68 -1.82 -6.92
CA ARG A 136 11.66 -0.78 -7.29
C ARG A 136 11.01 0.60 -7.41
N GLN A 137 9.80 0.68 -7.96
CA GLN A 137 9.03 1.93 -7.99
C GLN A 137 8.69 2.42 -6.58
N LEU A 138 8.24 1.52 -5.70
CA LEU A 138 7.94 1.84 -4.31
C LEU A 138 9.15 2.46 -3.62
N ARG A 139 10.33 1.84 -3.78
CA ARG A 139 11.60 2.37 -3.26
C ARG A 139 11.89 3.77 -3.81
N TYR A 140 11.76 3.97 -5.12
CA TYR A 140 11.98 5.27 -5.75
C TYR A 140 11.05 6.36 -5.17
N HIS A 141 9.75 6.07 -5.06
CA HIS A 141 8.77 7.03 -4.54
C HIS A 141 8.94 7.28 -3.04
N LEU A 142 9.41 6.31 -2.26
CA LEU A 142 9.72 6.51 -0.84
C LEU A 142 10.90 7.47 -0.64
N VAL A 143 11.91 7.39 -1.50
CA VAL A 143 13.02 8.37 -1.50
C VAL A 143 12.49 9.76 -1.86
N ALA A 144 11.70 9.87 -2.93
CA ALA A 144 11.09 11.15 -3.32
C ALA A 144 10.18 11.73 -2.22
N LEU A 145 9.43 10.88 -1.50
CA LEU A 145 8.58 11.28 -0.39
C LEU A 145 9.40 11.84 0.77
N HIS A 146 10.52 11.19 1.09
CA HIS A 146 11.44 11.67 2.12
C HIS A 146 12.02 13.03 1.76
N GLU A 147 12.49 13.21 0.52
CA GLU A 147 13.05 14.46 0.01
C GLU A 147 12.01 15.59 0.01
N ALA A 148 10.80 15.33 -0.48
CA ALA A 148 9.72 16.31 -0.51
C ALA A 148 9.24 16.73 0.89
N ALA A 149 9.23 15.78 1.84
CA ALA A 149 8.88 16.06 3.23
C ALA A 149 9.92 16.94 3.94
N ALA A 150 11.21 16.80 3.61
CA ALA A 150 12.27 17.62 4.19
C ALA A 150 12.16 19.11 3.79
N VAL A 151 11.55 19.40 2.64
CA VAL A 151 11.35 20.76 2.13
C VAL A 151 10.01 21.36 2.61
N SER A 152 9.05 20.52 2.98
CA SER A 152 7.72 20.96 3.42
C SER A 152 7.68 21.18 4.93
N SER A 153 7.26 22.36 5.40
CA SER A 153 7.10 22.67 6.83
C SER A 153 5.92 21.94 7.53
N VAL A 154 5.33 20.94 6.89
CA VAL A 154 4.15 20.21 7.35
C VAL A 154 4.55 19.18 8.40
N THR A 155 3.74 19.06 9.45
CA THR A 155 3.91 18.07 10.54
C THR A 155 4.03 16.65 9.97
N ALA A 156 5.18 16.02 10.22
CA ALA A 156 5.62 14.79 9.57
C ALA A 156 4.89 13.50 9.98
N HIS A 157 4.06 13.55 11.03
CA HIS A 157 3.59 12.32 11.68
C HIS A 157 2.77 11.40 10.77
N ASP A 158 1.82 11.95 9.99
CA ASP A 158 0.97 11.11 9.13
C ASP A 158 1.77 10.47 7.99
N HIS A 159 2.74 11.23 7.46
CA HIS A 159 3.68 10.73 6.45
C HIS A 159 4.63 9.68 7.02
N ASP A 160 4.96 9.73 8.30
CA ASP A 160 5.79 8.71 8.96
C ASP A 160 5.02 7.40 9.15
N LEU A 161 3.71 7.45 9.43
CA LEU A 161 2.84 6.26 9.44
C LEU A 161 2.71 5.65 8.04
N LEU A 162 2.54 6.49 7.01
CA LEU A 162 2.55 6.04 5.62
C LEU A 162 3.88 5.38 5.24
N LYS A 163 5.01 6.02 5.56
CA LYS A 163 6.34 5.48 5.29
C LYS A 163 6.52 4.13 5.97
N LEU A 164 6.20 4.02 7.26
CA LEU A 164 6.32 2.77 8.01
C LEU A 164 5.50 1.66 7.36
N TRP A 165 4.27 1.95 6.93
CA TRP A 165 3.41 0.98 6.27
C TRP A 165 3.96 0.53 4.91
N ALA A 166 4.32 1.49 4.05
CA ALA A 166 4.90 1.21 2.75
C ALA A 166 6.23 0.43 2.85
N LEU A 167 7.08 0.79 3.81
CA LEU A 167 8.33 0.10 4.10
C LEU A 167 8.11 -1.34 4.57
N SER A 168 7.14 -1.56 5.45
CA SER A 168 6.74 -2.90 5.90
C SER A 168 6.29 -3.78 4.73
N VAL A 169 5.49 -3.22 3.83
CA VAL A 169 5.03 -3.93 2.63
C VAL A 169 6.20 -4.26 1.71
N GLY A 170 7.10 -3.30 1.44
CA GLY A 170 8.27 -3.52 0.60
C GLY A 170 9.25 -4.55 1.19
N MET A 171 9.44 -4.53 2.51
CA MET A 171 10.23 -5.51 3.23
C MET A 171 9.69 -6.92 3.02
N VAL A 172 8.40 -7.17 3.25
CA VAL A 172 7.80 -8.50 3.03
C VAL A 172 7.78 -8.88 1.54
N ALA A 173 7.45 -7.94 0.66
CA ALA A 173 7.35 -8.19 -0.78
C ALA A 173 8.68 -8.57 -1.44
N SER A 174 9.81 -8.20 -0.85
CA SER A 174 11.15 -8.48 -1.41
C SER A 174 11.74 -9.81 -0.92
N VAL A 175 11.11 -10.47 0.05
CA VAL A 175 11.51 -11.80 0.54
C VAL A 175 11.37 -12.84 -0.57
N GLY A 176 12.41 -13.63 -0.81
CA GLY A 176 12.37 -14.78 -1.73
C GLY A 176 12.37 -14.45 -3.23
N ASN A 177 12.37 -13.17 -3.60
CA ASN A 177 12.28 -12.71 -5.00
C ASN A 177 13.64 -12.44 -5.67
N GLY A 178 14.75 -12.88 -5.06
CA GLY A 178 16.11 -12.58 -5.53
C GLY A 178 16.49 -11.09 -5.38
N LEU A 179 15.67 -10.30 -4.67
CA LEU A 179 15.83 -8.86 -4.45
C LEU A 179 16.51 -8.56 -3.11
N HIS A 180 17.62 -9.23 -2.81
CA HIS A 180 18.28 -9.11 -1.51
C HIS A 180 18.66 -7.66 -1.16
N ILE A 181 19.19 -6.90 -2.14
CA ILE A 181 19.57 -5.49 -1.96
C ILE A 181 18.35 -4.61 -1.63
N ASP A 182 17.21 -4.84 -2.29
CA ASP A 182 15.99 -4.08 -1.99
C ASP A 182 15.43 -4.48 -0.62
N HIS A 183 15.44 -5.77 -0.28
CA HIS A 183 15.02 -6.27 1.04
C HIS A 183 15.83 -5.65 2.18
N GLU A 184 17.16 -5.61 2.06
CA GLU A 184 18.03 -4.95 3.03
C GLU A 184 17.71 -3.46 3.14
N TRP A 185 17.55 -2.76 2.01
CA TRP A 185 17.19 -1.35 2.02
C TRP A 185 15.85 -1.10 2.72
N PHE A 186 14.81 -1.88 2.40
CA PHE A 186 13.50 -1.75 3.06
C PHE A 186 13.60 -2.03 4.56
N THR A 187 14.35 -3.06 4.95
CA THR A 187 14.57 -3.43 6.36
C THR A 187 15.27 -2.30 7.12
N ASP A 188 16.33 -1.72 6.55
CA ASP A 188 17.08 -0.62 7.18
C ASP A 188 16.21 0.62 7.39
N GLN A 189 15.47 1.02 6.36
CA GLN A 189 14.58 2.18 6.42
C GLN A 189 13.38 1.92 7.35
N ALA A 190 12.83 0.70 7.36
CA ALA A 190 11.74 0.31 8.26
C ALA A 190 12.20 0.41 9.73
N ARG A 191 13.41 -0.09 10.04
CA ARG A 191 14.00 0.01 11.37
C ARG A 191 14.19 1.46 11.82
N ALA A 192 14.73 2.31 10.95
CA ALA A 192 14.88 3.73 11.24
C ALA A 192 13.53 4.42 11.53
N SER A 193 12.51 4.11 10.73
CA SER A 193 11.15 4.64 10.89
C SER A 193 10.48 4.15 12.17
N ALA A 194 10.61 2.86 12.49
CA ALA A 194 10.10 2.28 13.73
C ALA A 194 10.76 2.91 14.96
N ALA A 195 12.08 3.13 14.92
CA ALA A 195 12.81 3.79 16.00
C ALA A 195 12.35 5.25 16.21
N ALA A 196 12.09 5.99 15.13
CA ALA A 196 11.56 7.35 15.19
C ALA A 196 10.15 7.40 15.81
N LEU A 197 9.33 6.38 15.56
CA LEU A 197 7.99 6.22 16.15
C LEU A 197 8.03 5.58 17.55
N GLY A 198 9.20 5.19 18.05
CA GLY A 198 9.37 4.56 19.36
C GLY A 198 8.86 3.10 19.42
N ALA A 199 8.56 2.48 18.29
CA ALA A 199 8.09 1.09 18.20
C ALA A 199 9.23 0.10 18.44
N ARG A 200 9.01 -0.89 19.32
CA ARG A 200 10.05 -1.84 19.77
C ARG A 200 9.67 -3.30 19.58
N LYS A 201 8.40 -3.57 19.30
CA LYS A 201 7.88 -4.92 19.11
C LYS A 201 6.81 -4.92 18.02
N TRP A 202 6.47 -6.12 17.55
CA TRP A 202 5.44 -6.33 16.53
C TRP A 202 4.11 -5.65 16.86
N ASP A 203 3.64 -5.74 18.11
CA ASP A 203 2.36 -5.12 18.53
C ASP A 203 2.32 -3.60 18.29
N ASP A 204 3.45 -2.91 18.49
CA ASP A 204 3.55 -1.47 18.28
C ASP A 204 3.44 -1.19 16.77
N ILE A 205 4.16 -1.98 15.96
CA ILE A 205 4.16 -1.86 14.50
C ILE A 205 2.77 -2.09 13.92
N VAL A 206 2.13 -3.21 14.24
CA VAL A 206 0.84 -3.57 13.65
C VAL A 206 -0.24 -2.53 13.98
N SER A 207 -0.16 -1.88 15.14
CA SER A 207 -1.07 -0.78 15.50
C SER A 207 -0.94 0.41 14.54
N HIS A 208 0.27 0.74 14.09
CA HIS A 208 0.51 1.77 13.08
C HIS A 208 0.08 1.31 11.68
N LEU A 209 0.32 0.05 11.31
CA LEU A 209 -0.08 -0.49 10.00
C LEU A 209 -1.60 -0.47 9.82
N GLN A 210 -2.34 -0.75 10.89
CA GLN A 210 -3.81 -0.69 10.93
C GLN A 210 -4.36 0.71 10.67
N VAL A 211 -3.59 1.77 10.95
CA VAL A 211 -4.02 3.14 10.61
C VAL A 211 -4.09 3.36 9.10
N ILE A 212 -3.29 2.66 8.29
CA ILE A 212 -3.28 2.79 6.82
C ILE A 212 -4.20 1.78 6.14
N LEU A 213 -3.85 0.50 6.21
CA LEU A 213 -4.59 -0.61 5.61
C LEU A 213 -4.08 -1.93 6.19
N TRP A 214 -4.98 -2.76 6.71
CA TRP A 214 -4.60 -4.02 7.35
C TRP A 214 -5.73 -5.04 7.33
N ALA A 215 -5.50 -6.24 6.82
CA ALA A 215 -6.42 -7.36 6.89
C ALA A 215 -5.92 -8.38 7.92
N ARG A 216 -6.80 -8.85 8.80
CA ARG A 216 -6.48 -9.95 9.73
C ARG A 216 -6.51 -11.28 8.97
N MET A 217 -5.37 -11.65 8.40
CA MET A 217 -5.21 -12.81 7.52
C MET A 217 -3.98 -13.63 7.96
N PRO A 218 -3.87 -14.92 7.58
CA PRO A 218 -2.71 -15.75 7.93
C PRO A 218 -1.36 -15.15 7.51
N GLN A 219 -1.34 -14.33 6.45
CA GLN A 219 -0.15 -13.64 5.93
C GLN A 219 0.40 -12.56 6.88
N GLU A 220 -0.34 -12.18 7.93
CA GLU A 220 0.18 -11.39 9.05
C GLU A 220 1.46 -12.01 9.63
N GLU A 221 1.54 -13.34 9.65
CA GLU A 221 2.71 -14.08 10.10
C GLU A 221 3.98 -13.68 9.34
N LEU A 222 3.88 -13.42 8.03
CA LEU A 222 5.03 -13.02 7.21
C LEU A 222 5.57 -11.66 7.66
N PHE A 223 4.67 -10.71 7.91
CA PHE A 223 5.06 -9.40 8.44
C PHE A 223 5.68 -9.51 9.81
N ARG A 224 5.05 -10.29 10.71
CA ARG A 224 5.57 -10.49 12.06
C ARG A 224 6.99 -11.06 12.04
N GLN A 225 7.23 -12.10 11.25
CA GLN A 225 8.55 -12.74 11.17
C GLN A 225 9.64 -11.81 10.61
N GLU A 226 9.33 -11.01 9.58
CA GLU A 226 10.30 -10.02 9.07
C GLU A 226 10.60 -8.95 10.11
N TRP A 227 9.58 -8.44 10.80
CA TRP A 227 9.77 -7.44 11.85
C TRP A 227 10.52 -7.97 13.07
N GLU A 228 10.21 -9.18 13.54
CA GLU A 228 10.96 -9.84 14.62
C GLU A 228 12.43 -10.01 14.25
N ARG A 229 12.73 -10.43 13.01
CA ARG A 229 14.10 -10.50 12.51
C ARG A 229 14.77 -9.12 12.49
N ALA A 230 14.08 -8.09 11.98
CA ALA A 230 14.58 -6.72 11.93
C ALA A 230 14.91 -6.17 13.33
N PHE A 231 14.11 -6.51 14.35
CA PHE A 231 14.40 -6.12 15.74
C PHE A 231 15.60 -6.87 16.31
N VAL A 232 15.79 -8.17 16.02
CA VAL A 232 16.94 -8.94 16.53
C VAL A 232 18.27 -8.42 15.98
N THR A 233 18.32 -8.01 14.70
CA THR A 233 19.54 -7.47 14.06
C THR A 233 20.01 -6.13 14.67
N THR A 234 19.24 -5.50 15.57
CA THR A 234 19.68 -4.31 16.31
C THR A 234 20.53 -4.60 17.55
N SER A 235 20.71 -5.87 17.92
CA SER A 235 21.40 -6.25 19.17
C SER A 235 22.91 -6.46 19.04
N VAL A 236 23.52 -6.16 17.89
CA VAL A 236 24.98 -6.15 17.73
C VAL A 236 25.42 -4.71 17.46
N ARG A 237 25.96 -4.07 18.51
CA ARG A 237 26.71 -2.82 18.44
C ARG A 237 28.16 -3.11 18.11
#